data_AF-A0A1S2ZL86-F1
#
_entry.id   AF-A0A1S2ZL86-F1
#
_cell.length_a   1.000
_cell.length_b   1.000
_cell.length_c   1.000
_cell.angle_alpha   90.00
_cell.angle_beta   90.00
_cell.angle_gamma   90.00
#
_symmetry.space_group_name_H-M   'P 1'
#
loop_
_entity.id
_entity.type
_entity.pdbx_description
1 polymer ?
#
loop_
_entity_poly.entity_id
_entity_poly.type
_entity_poly.pdbx_seq_one_letter_code
_entity_poly.pdbx_strand_id
1 'polypeptide(L)'
;MSPTLNDVLSSLQKSGTCMNSLIAALTMGAQKLFSSYTFGCPCQVGKNFYYGSAFLIIPALILLVAGYALRSQMWTITSDYCCSCVPPQRKINPQEYKLACLRFFSFTGRALVAPLTWLSVTLLTGTFYECAASEFAPVDHYPLFHNISSSKRKEILAGFPCYSSDQPDMMMARNEIALLHRYQSQNTNRMPTLQNDF
;
A
#
# COMPACT_ATOMS: atom_id res chain seq x y z
N MET A 1 19.23 -1.34 36.31
CA MET A 1 18.15 -1.85 35.42
C MET A 1 17.30 -2.82 36.24
N SER A 2 16.02 -2.48 36.46
CA SER A 2 15.19 -3.15 37.48
C SER A 2 14.64 -4.49 36.96
N PRO A 3 14.76 -5.60 37.72
CA PRO A 3 14.33 -6.94 37.30
C PRO A 3 12.84 -7.00 36.95
N THR A 4 12.02 -6.18 37.60
CA THR A 4 10.58 -6.05 37.34
C THR A 4 10.24 -5.55 35.95
N LEU A 5 11.12 -4.74 35.34
CA LEU A 5 10.90 -4.18 34.02
C LEU A 5 11.13 -5.25 32.94
N ASN A 6 12.11 -6.12 33.14
CA ASN A 6 12.38 -7.24 32.22
C ASN A 6 11.28 -8.30 32.28
N ASP A 7 10.69 -8.55 33.45
CA ASP A 7 9.57 -9.49 33.61
C ASP A 7 8.29 -8.97 32.94
N VAL A 8 7.99 -7.67 33.12
CA VAL A 8 6.87 -7.04 32.43
C VAL A 8 7.09 -7.02 30.92
N LEU A 9 8.31 -6.74 30.46
CA LEU A 9 8.66 -6.73 29.04
C LEU A 9 8.53 -8.14 28.42
N SER A 10 8.97 -9.18 29.12
CA SER A 10 8.85 -10.56 28.66
C SER A 10 7.38 -11.03 28.64
N SER A 11 6.57 -10.61 29.60
CA SER A 11 5.13 -10.89 29.65
C SER A 11 4.37 -10.16 28.53
N LEU A 12 4.74 -8.92 28.24
CA LEU A 12 4.23 -8.14 27.11
C LEU A 12 4.62 -8.76 25.76
N GLN A 13 5.85 -9.24 25.60
CA GLN A 13 6.28 -9.98 24.40
C GLN A 13 5.53 -11.31 24.22
N LYS A 14 5.17 -11.98 25.33
CA LYS A 14 4.43 -13.25 25.30
C LYS A 14 2.96 -13.07 24.93
N SER A 15 2.40 -11.88 25.19
CA SER A 15 1.04 -11.51 24.80
C SER A 15 0.99 -11.09 23.33
N GLY A 16 0.61 -12.03 22.45
CA GLY A 16 0.42 -11.76 21.02
C GLY A 16 -0.53 -10.59 20.74
N THR A 17 -1.52 -10.36 21.61
CA THR A 17 -2.47 -9.23 21.49
C THR A 17 -1.79 -7.89 21.73
N CYS A 18 -0.92 -7.76 22.74
CA CYS A 18 -0.20 -6.51 23.02
C CYS A 18 0.78 -6.15 21.91
N MET A 19 1.52 -7.13 21.39
CA MET A 19 2.42 -6.94 20.26
C MET A 19 1.66 -6.53 19.00
N ASN A 20 0.53 -7.18 18.69
CA ASN A 20 -0.29 -6.82 17.54
C ASN A 20 -0.88 -5.40 17.67
N SER A 21 -1.33 -5.02 18.87
CA SER A 21 -1.82 -3.66 19.14
C SER A 21 -0.71 -2.61 19.01
N LEU A 22 0.50 -2.92 19.48
CA LEU A 22 1.67 -2.04 19.34
C LEU A 22 2.08 -1.87 17.88
N ILE A 23 2.08 -2.96 17.10
CA ILE A 23 2.32 -2.93 15.65
C ILE A 23 1.25 -2.08 14.95
N ALA A 24 -0.03 -2.25 15.30
CA ALA A 24 -1.12 -1.45 14.76
C ALA A 24 -0.95 0.04 15.08
N ALA A 25 -0.63 0.38 16.34
CA ALA A 25 -0.41 1.76 16.78
C ALA A 25 0.82 2.40 16.11
N LEU A 26 1.94 1.67 16.01
CA LEU A 26 3.13 2.12 15.30
C LEU A 26 2.88 2.30 13.81
N THR A 27 2.08 1.43 13.18
CA THR A 27 1.72 1.53 11.76
C THR A 27 0.82 2.74 11.51
N MET A 28 -0.20 2.96 12.35
CA MET A 28 -1.05 4.17 12.29
C MET A 28 -0.24 5.45 12.55
N GLY A 29 0.65 5.43 13.53
CA GLY A 29 1.51 6.56 13.88
C GLY A 29 2.50 6.88 12.76
N ALA A 30 3.15 5.85 12.20
CA ALA A 30 4.04 6.00 11.05
C ALA A 30 3.27 6.56 9.85
N GLN A 31 2.08 6.03 9.54
CA GLN A 31 1.28 6.56 8.42
C GLN A 31 0.89 8.03 8.62
N LYS A 32 0.49 8.43 9.83
CA LYS A 32 0.17 9.82 10.15
C LYS A 32 1.39 10.73 10.06
N LEU A 33 2.55 10.27 10.54
CA LEU A 33 3.81 11.02 10.45
C LEU A 33 4.29 11.13 9.00
N PHE A 34 4.29 10.05 8.22
CA PHE A 34 4.69 10.07 6.82
C PHE A 34 3.73 10.89 5.95
N SER A 35 2.42 10.77 6.17
CA SER A 35 1.41 11.54 5.43
C SER A 35 1.42 13.03 5.79
N SER A 36 1.77 13.40 7.02
CA SER A 36 1.74 14.80 7.46
C SER A 36 3.05 15.55 7.19
N TYR A 37 4.20 14.86 7.13
CA TYR A 37 5.51 15.52 7.11
C TYR A 37 6.19 15.57 5.74
N THR A 38 5.79 14.74 4.78
CA THR A 38 6.58 14.61 3.51
C THR A 38 5.75 14.53 2.23
N PHE A 39 4.42 14.40 2.31
CA PHE A 39 3.62 14.20 1.11
C PHE A 39 3.12 15.53 0.52
N GLY A 40 3.83 16.02 -0.51
CA GLY A 40 3.35 17.05 -1.43
C GLY A 40 3.23 16.47 -2.84
N CYS A 41 2.05 16.55 -3.45
CA CYS A 41 1.87 16.09 -4.83
C CYS A 41 2.62 17.04 -5.78
N PRO A 42 3.45 16.54 -6.72
CA PRO A 42 4.24 17.41 -7.59
C PRO A 42 3.42 18.13 -8.67
N CYS A 43 2.14 17.76 -8.81
CA CYS A 43 1.16 18.36 -9.72
C CYS A 43 1.67 18.56 -11.15
N GLN A 44 2.36 17.53 -11.65
CA GLN A 44 2.92 17.48 -12.99
C GLN A 44 2.47 16.18 -13.66
N VAL A 45 2.05 16.30 -14.92
CA VAL A 45 1.57 15.16 -15.73
C VAL A 45 2.61 14.04 -15.74
N GLY A 46 2.18 12.80 -15.54
CA GLY A 46 3.00 11.60 -15.46
C GLY A 46 3.75 11.45 -14.13
N LYS A 47 4.25 12.52 -13.50
CA LYS A 47 4.95 12.44 -12.21
C LYS A 47 4.02 12.16 -11.04
N ASN A 48 2.77 12.64 -11.12
CA ASN A 48 1.75 12.41 -10.09
C ASN A 48 1.50 10.92 -9.86
N PHE A 49 1.37 10.14 -10.94
CA PHE A 49 1.17 8.69 -10.86
C PHE A 49 2.33 7.99 -10.17
N TYR A 50 3.56 8.17 -10.67
CA TYR A 50 4.75 7.53 -10.09
C TYR A 50 4.97 7.94 -8.63
N TYR A 51 4.79 9.21 -8.30
CA TYR A 51 4.97 9.71 -6.95
C TYR A 51 3.92 9.12 -6.01
N GLY A 52 2.63 9.24 -6.32
CA GLY A 52 1.55 8.68 -5.50
C GLY A 52 1.64 7.15 -5.36
N SER A 53 1.95 6.43 -6.44
CA SER A 53 2.11 4.96 -6.42
C SER A 53 3.33 4.53 -5.61
N ALA A 54 4.43 5.28 -5.66
CA ALA A 54 5.64 4.97 -4.89
C ALA A 54 5.35 4.98 -3.38
N PHE A 55 4.62 6.00 -2.89
CA PHE A 55 4.23 6.09 -1.48
C PHE A 55 3.22 5.03 -1.05
N LEU A 56 2.45 4.45 -1.98
CA LEU A 56 1.58 3.29 -1.72
C LEU A 56 2.37 1.98 -1.64
N ILE A 57 3.23 1.71 -2.64
CA ILE A 57 3.85 0.39 -2.86
C ILE A 57 5.14 0.22 -2.05
N ILE A 58 6.01 1.24 -1.99
CA ILE A 58 7.34 1.10 -1.37
C ILE A 58 7.24 0.70 0.11
N PRO A 59 6.42 1.35 0.95
CA PRO A 59 6.32 0.97 2.35
C PRO A 59 5.73 -0.43 2.53
N ALA A 60 4.75 -0.82 1.70
CA ALA A 60 4.21 -2.18 1.71
C ALA A 60 5.29 -3.23 1.38
N LEU A 61 6.14 -2.96 0.38
CA LEU A 61 7.23 -3.84 0.01
C LEU A 61 8.29 -3.95 1.11
N ILE A 62 8.65 -2.84 1.76
CA ILE A 62 9.56 -2.84 2.92
C ILE A 62 8.99 -3.69 4.06
N LEU A 63 7.71 -3.51 4.39
CA LEU A 63 7.03 -4.29 5.42
C LEU A 63 6.96 -5.78 5.08
N LEU A 64 6.77 -6.12 3.80
CA LEU A 64 6.78 -7.50 3.33
C LEU A 64 8.16 -8.13 3.51
N VAL A 65 9.22 -7.44 3.05
CA VAL A 65 10.61 -7.92 3.18
C VAL A 65 11.00 -8.05 4.65
N ALA A 66 10.66 -7.07 5.49
CA ALA A 66 10.88 -7.13 6.93
C ALA A 66 10.11 -8.29 7.58
N GLY A 67 8.85 -8.51 7.18
CA GLY A 67 8.02 -9.61 7.67
C GLY A 67 8.59 -10.99 7.34
N TYR A 68 9.27 -11.13 6.19
CA TYR A 68 10.01 -12.33 5.83
C TYR A 68 11.36 -12.44 6.57
N ALA A 69 12.13 -11.34 6.63
CA ALA A 69 13.47 -11.32 7.23
C ALA A 69 13.48 -11.56 8.74
N LEU A 70 12.46 -11.07 9.46
CA LEU A 70 12.33 -11.23 10.90
C LEU A 70 11.91 -12.64 11.34
N ARG A 71 11.55 -13.54 10.41
CA ARG A 71 11.29 -14.94 10.74
C ARG A 71 12.56 -15.77 10.70
N SER A 72 13.02 -16.13 11.88
CA SER A 72 14.14 -17.07 12.12
C SER A 72 14.04 -18.38 11.33
N GLN A 73 12.82 -18.89 11.10
CA GLN A 73 12.57 -20.12 10.33
C GLN A 73 12.95 -20.02 8.85
N MET A 74 13.02 -18.81 8.28
CA MET A 74 13.45 -18.63 6.89
C MET A 74 14.98 -18.66 6.78
N TRP A 75 15.67 -18.11 7.79
CA TRP A 75 17.13 -18.18 7.90
C TRP A 75 17.65 -19.61 8.10
N THR A 76 16.95 -20.47 8.84
CA THR A 76 17.34 -21.89 8.97
C THR A 76 17.15 -22.65 7.66
N ILE A 77 16.06 -22.42 6.91
CA ILE A 77 15.87 -23.06 5.59
C ILE A 77 16.95 -22.56 4.61
N THR A 78 17.23 -21.26 4.56
CA THR A 78 18.28 -20.73 3.67
C THR A 78 19.68 -21.19 4.10
N SER A 79 19.96 -21.29 5.40
CA SER A 79 21.22 -21.82 5.94
C SER A 79 21.40 -23.30 5.62
N ASP A 80 20.35 -24.12 5.79
CA ASP A 80 20.40 -25.55 5.48
C ASP A 80 20.61 -25.81 3.99
N TYR A 81 20.07 -24.94 3.11
CA TYR A 81 20.27 -25.03 1.65
C TYR A 81 21.60 -24.41 1.17
N CYS A 82 22.14 -23.40 1.85
CA CYS A 82 23.36 -22.70 1.41
C CYS A 82 24.65 -23.32 1.97
N CYS A 83 24.60 -23.97 3.14
CA CYS A 83 25.77 -24.58 3.79
C CYS A 83 25.86 -26.11 3.64
N SER A 84 24.86 -26.79 3.08
CA SER A 84 24.95 -28.23 2.81
C SER A 84 25.32 -28.49 1.35
N CYS A 85 26.59 -28.77 1.11
CA CYS A 85 27.00 -29.55 -0.06
C CYS A 85 26.22 -30.89 -0.03
N VAL A 86 25.35 -31.10 -1.03
CA VAL A 86 24.54 -32.31 -1.43
C VAL A 86 25.24 -33.66 -1.13
N PRO A 87 24.60 -34.86 -0.86
CA PRO A 87 23.36 -35.50 -1.43
C PRO A 87 22.51 -36.39 -0.45
N PRO A 88 21.52 -37.26 -0.86
CA PRO A 88 20.96 -37.58 -2.18
C PRO A 88 19.44 -37.36 -2.29
N GLN A 89 18.89 -37.63 -3.47
CA GLN A 89 17.47 -37.73 -3.77
C GLN A 89 16.62 -38.30 -2.62
N ARG A 90 16.04 -37.45 -1.78
CA ARG A 90 14.88 -37.83 -0.98
C ARG A 90 13.73 -37.94 -1.98
N LYS A 91 13.15 -39.12 -2.16
CA LYS A 91 11.81 -39.24 -2.76
C LYS A 91 10.89 -38.39 -1.91
N ILE A 92 10.62 -37.16 -2.36
CA ILE A 92 9.74 -36.22 -1.68
C ILE A 92 8.36 -36.88 -1.75
N ASN A 93 7.94 -37.47 -0.64
CA ASN A 93 6.60 -38.03 -0.52
C ASN A 93 5.61 -36.87 -0.75
N PRO A 94 4.57 -37.01 -1.59
CA PRO A 94 3.60 -35.93 -1.84
C PRO A 94 2.97 -35.33 -0.58
N GLN A 95 2.96 -36.08 0.53
CA GLN A 95 2.54 -35.58 1.85
C GLN A 95 3.51 -34.55 2.46
N GLU A 96 4.82 -34.74 2.33
CA GLU A 96 5.85 -33.80 2.80
C GLU A 96 5.78 -32.48 2.01
N TYR A 97 5.55 -32.57 0.69
CA TYR A 97 5.33 -31.39 -0.15
C TYR A 97 4.07 -30.61 0.28
N LYS A 98 2.96 -31.30 0.55
CA LYS A 98 1.73 -30.66 1.07
C LYS A 98 1.99 -29.97 2.40
N LEU A 99 2.72 -30.60 3.31
CA LEU A 99 3.03 -30.03 4.62
C LEU A 99 3.94 -28.80 4.51
N ALA A 100 4.95 -28.85 3.63
CA ALA A 100 5.81 -27.71 3.32
C ALA A 100 5.05 -26.54 2.70
N CYS A 101 4.15 -26.82 1.74
CA CYS A 101 3.25 -25.82 1.14
C CYS A 101 2.32 -25.18 2.18
N LEU A 102 1.68 -25.97 3.04
CA LEU A 102 0.83 -25.44 4.12
C LEU A 102 1.62 -24.55 5.08
N ARG A 103 2.84 -24.97 5.41
CA ARG A 103 3.73 -24.19 6.27
C ARG A 103 4.13 -22.88 5.61
N PHE A 104 4.55 -22.92 4.34
CA PHE A 104 4.86 -21.73 3.53
C PHE A 104 3.66 -20.79 3.44
N PHE A 105 2.46 -21.31 3.17
CA PHE A 105 1.24 -20.51 3.09
C PHE A 105 0.89 -19.86 4.43
N SER A 106 1.10 -20.55 5.55
CA SER A 106 0.94 -20.00 6.91
C SER A 106 1.97 -18.91 7.23
N PHE A 107 3.19 -19.05 6.73
CA PHE A 107 4.23 -18.02 6.82
C PHE A 107 3.85 -16.77 6.03
N THR A 108 3.58 -16.96 4.74
CA THR A 108 3.21 -15.91 3.80
C THR A 108 1.95 -15.18 4.24
N GLY A 109 0.90 -15.91 4.64
CA GLY A 109 -0.36 -15.32 5.09
C GLY A 109 -0.19 -14.36 6.28
N ARG A 110 0.70 -14.71 7.22
CA ARG A 110 1.02 -13.84 8.36
C ARG A 110 1.96 -12.68 8.00
N ALA A 111 2.91 -12.89 7.07
CA ALA A 111 3.79 -11.81 6.58
C ALA A 111 3.01 -10.76 5.78
N LEU A 112 1.93 -11.16 5.12
CA LEU A 112 1.05 -10.29 4.34
C LEU A 112 0.13 -9.40 5.20
N VAL A 113 -0.04 -9.69 6.49
CA VAL A 113 -0.94 -8.89 7.35
C VAL A 113 -0.50 -7.42 7.42
N ALA A 114 0.79 -7.17 7.62
CA ALA A 114 1.34 -5.81 7.69
C ALA A 114 1.18 -5.01 6.37
N PRO A 115 1.60 -5.51 5.20
CA PRO A 115 1.42 -4.78 3.94
C PRO A 115 -0.06 -4.62 3.55
N LEU A 116 -0.93 -5.61 3.83
CA LEU A 116 -2.37 -5.47 3.59
C LEU A 116 -2.99 -4.40 4.49
N THR A 117 -2.56 -4.32 5.75
CA THR A 117 -3.02 -3.29 6.68
C THR A 117 -2.57 -1.90 6.21
N TRP A 118 -1.30 -1.76 5.82
CA TRP A 118 -0.79 -0.50 5.25
C TRP A 118 -1.60 -0.05 4.02
N LEU A 119 -1.81 -0.95 3.06
CA LEU A 119 -2.59 -0.64 1.86
C LEU A 119 -4.03 -0.25 2.22
N SER A 120 -4.68 -0.99 3.12
CA SER A 120 -6.04 -0.70 3.56
C SER A 120 -6.16 0.69 4.18
N VAL A 121 -5.26 1.05 5.11
CA VAL A 121 -5.35 2.33 5.82
C VAL A 121 -4.94 3.51 4.93
N THR A 122 -3.97 3.32 4.02
CA THR A 122 -3.60 4.36 3.04
C THR A 122 -4.68 4.58 2.00
N LEU A 123 -5.34 3.53 1.52
CA LEU A 123 -6.50 3.62 0.63
C LEU A 123 -7.73 4.23 1.34
N LEU A 124 -7.99 3.90 2.60
CA LEU A 124 -9.05 4.55 3.37
C LEU A 124 -8.80 6.05 3.54
N THR A 125 -7.53 6.46 3.70
CA THR A 125 -7.14 7.86 3.78
C THR A 125 -7.24 8.56 2.41
N GLY A 126 -6.96 7.84 1.32
CA GLY A 126 -7.21 8.26 -0.05
C GLY A 126 -6.27 9.32 -0.62
N THR A 127 -5.43 9.97 0.19
CA THR A 127 -4.56 11.08 -0.25
C THR A 127 -3.52 10.68 -1.30
N PHE A 128 -2.90 9.52 -1.14
CA PHE A 128 -1.91 9.01 -2.12
C PHE A 128 -2.58 8.55 -3.41
N TYR A 129 -3.76 7.92 -3.30
CA TYR A 129 -4.56 7.49 -4.44
C TYR A 129 -5.10 8.68 -5.23
N GLU A 130 -5.58 9.72 -4.55
CA GLU A 130 -6.05 10.97 -5.15
C GLU A 130 -4.97 11.66 -5.99
N CYS A 131 -3.73 11.72 -5.49
CA CYS A 131 -2.59 12.23 -6.27
C CYS A 131 -2.26 11.30 -7.45
N ALA A 132 -2.21 9.98 -7.25
CA ALA A 132 -1.86 9.03 -8.31
C ALA A 132 -2.91 8.96 -9.44
N ALA A 133 -4.19 9.02 -9.11
CA ALA A 133 -5.32 8.92 -10.03
C ALA A 133 -5.75 10.27 -10.62
N SER A 134 -5.18 11.39 -10.15
CA SER A 134 -5.56 12.75 -10.58
C SER A 134 -5.60 12.93 -12.09
N GLU A 135 -4.63 12.38 -12.83
CA GLU A 135 -4.53 12.50 -14.29
C GLU A 135 -5.48 11.58 -15.08
N PHE A 136 -6.13 10.62 -14.43
CA PHE A 136 -7.02 9.62 -15.04
C PHE A 136 -8.50 9.83 -14.72
N ALA A 137 -8.86 10.95 -14.08
CA ALA A 137 -10.24 11.22 -13.72
C ALA A 137 -11.16 11.27 -14.96
N PRO A 138 -12.31 10.57 -14.95
CA PRO A 138 -13.27 10.64 -16.05
C PRO A 138 -13.97 12.00 -16.01
N VAL A 139 -13.67 12.86 -16.98
CA VAL A 139 -14.24 14.23 -17.06
C VAL A 139 -15.04 14.47 -18.33
N ASP A 140 -15.34 13.42 -19.09
CA ASP A 140 -16.03 13.53 -20.39
C ASP A 140 -17.48 14.01 -20.26
N HIS A 141 -18.09 13.88 -19.08
CA HIS A 141 -19.46 14.37 -18.82
C HIS A 141 -19.52 15.88 -18.54
N TYR A 142 -18.39 16.54 -18.28
CA TYR A 142 -18.37 17.95 -17.94
C TYR A 142 -18.21 18.81 -19.21
N PRO A 143 -19.15 19.72 -19.49
CA PRO A 143 -19.12 20.54 -20.72
C PRO A 143 -17.88 21.44 -20.81
N LEU A 144 -17.27 21.79 -19.67
CA LEU A 144 -16.04 22.58 -19.57
C LEU A 144 -14.81 21.89 -20.20
N PHE A 145 -14.81 20.56 -20.31
CA PHE A 145 -13.68 19.77 -20.83
C PHE A 145 -13.90 19.27 -22.27
N HIS A 146 -15.07 19.54 -22.86
CA HIS A 146 -15.42 19.06 -24.20
C HIS A 146 -14.62 19.79 -25.30
N ASN A 147 -14.35 21.09 -25.11
CA ASN A 147 -13.59 21.91 -26.06
C ASN A 147 -12.07 21.93 -25.78
N ILE A 148 -11.59 21.12 -24.83
CA ILE A 148 -10.18 21.09 -24.41
C ILE A 148 -9.51 19.83 -24.97
N SER A 149 -8.32 19.98 -25.55
CA SER A 149 -7.53 18.84 -26.06
C SER A 149 -7.18 17.85 -24.95
N SER A 150 -7.05 16.57 -25.28
CA SER A 150 -6.77 15.50 -24.31
C SER A 150 -5.48 15.75 -23.50
N SER A 151 -4.44 16.30 -24.12
CA SER A 151 -3.18 16.67 -23.45
C SER A 151 -3.37 17.84 -22.48
N LYS A 152 -4.09 18.89 -22.88
CA LYS A 152 -4.34 20.06 -22.00
C LYS A 152 -5.29 19.71 -20.86
N ARG A 153 -6.25 18.81 -21.11
CA ARG A 153 -7.13 18.23 -20.10
C ARG A 153 -6.33 17.50 -19.03
N LYS A 154 -5.41 16.61 -19.40
CA LYS A 154 -4.52 15.90 -18.45
C LYS A 154 -3.67 16.87 -17.62
N GLU A 155 -3.19 17.96 -18.21
CA GLU A 155 -2.44 19.00 -17.52
C GLU A 155 -3.28 19.70 -16.44
N ILE A 156 -4.52 20.04 -16.76
CA ILE A 156 -5.47 20.64 -15.81
C ILE A 156 -5.80 19.67 -14.68
N LEU A 157 -6.10 18.41 -15.03
CA LEU A 157 -6.43 17.35 -14.07
C LEU A 157 -5.25 17.02 -13.13
N ALA A 158 -4.02 16.97 -13.64
CA ALA A 158 -2.82 16.78 -12.83
C ALA A 158 -2.59 17.91 -11.83
N GLY A 159 -3.13 19.11 -12.12
CA GLY A 159 -3.09 20.25 -11.21
C GLY A 159 -4.10 20.17 -10.07
N PHE A 160 -5.22 19.45 -10.20
CA PHE A 160 -6.32 19.44 -9.24
C PHE A 160 -5.96 19.15 -7.77
N PRO A 161 -5.00 18.27 -7.45
CA PRO A 161 -4.56 18.08 -6.06
C PRO A 161 -3.95 19.35 -5.45
N CYS A 162 -3.28 20.19 -6.25
CA CYS A 162 -2.63 21.43 -5.82
C CYS A 162 -3.42 22.70 -6.19
N TYR A 163 -4.51 22.56 -6.93
CA TYR A 163 -5.17 23.67 -7.59
C TYR A 163 -5.92 24.57 -6.60
N SER A 164 -5.70 25.87 -6.70
CA SER A 164 -6.48 26.93 -6.04
C SER A 164 -6.87 27.91 -7.13
N SER A 165 -8.14 27.91 -7.53
CA SER A 165 -8.64 28.76 -8.62
C SER A 165 -9.92 29.45 -8.23
N ASP A 166 -10.06 30.65 -8.76
CA ASP A 166 -11.18 31.55 -8.49
C ASP A 166 -12.42 31.23 -9.33
N GLN A 167 -12.33 30.28 -10.28
CA GLN A 167 -13.46 29.90 -11.12
C GLN A 167 -14.35 28.86 -10.40
N PRO A 168 -15.61 29.21 -10.06
CA PRO A 168 -16.47 28.39 -9.21
C PRO A 168 -16.81 27.03 -9.83
N ASP A 169 -17.02 26.97 -11.16
CA ASP A 169 -17.36 25.73 -11.87
C ASP A 169 -16.20 24.72 -11.85
N MET A 170 -14.97 25.22 -11.92
CA MET A 170 -13.76 24.39 -11.89
C MET A 170 -13.50 23.86 -10.47
N MET A 171 -13.80 24.66 -9.45
CA MET A 171 -13.74 24.23 -8.05
C MET A 171 -14.80 23.17 -7.74
N MET A 172 -16.01 23.29 -8.30
CA MET A 172 -17.07 22.29 -8.16
C MET A 172 -16.67 20.96 -8.79
N ALA A 173 -16.22 20.97 -10.06
CA ALA A 173 -15.77 19.75 -10.73
C ALA A 173 -14.60 19.08 -10.00
N ARG A 174 -13.64 19.87 -9.49
CA ARG A 174 -12.54 19.37 -8.65
C ARG A 174 -13.06 18.64 -7.41
N ASN A 175 -13.99 19.25 -6.67
CA ASN A 175 -14.51 18.66 -5.42
C ASN A 175 -15.26 17.36 -5.70
N GLU A 176 -16.04 17.29 -6.78
CA GLU A 176 -16.74 16.08 -7.20
C GLU A 176 -15.76 14.96 -7.59
N ILE A 177 -14.71 15.29 -8.36
CA ILE A 177 -13.66 14.33 -8.75
C ILE A 177 -12.88 13.85 -7.51
N ALA A 178 -12.55 14.74 -6.58
CA ALA A 178 -11.89 14.38 -5.33
C ALA A 178 -12.78 13.44 -4.48
N LEU A 179 -14.09 13.71 -4.41
CA LEU A 179 -15.06 12.82 -3.76
C LEU A 179 -15.15 11.47 -4.46
N LEU A 180 -15.20 11.44 -5.79
CA LEU A 180 -15.19 10.21 -6.59
C LEU A 180 -13.93 9.38 -6.35
N HIS A 181 -12.75 9.99 -6.35
CA HIS A 181 -11.49 9.30 -6.07
C HIS A 181 -11.45 8.76 -4.64
N ARG A 182 -11.95 9.50 -3.65
CA ARG A 182 -12.07 8.99 -2.27
C ARG A 182 -13.03 7.81 -2.19
N TYR A 183 -14.15 7.89 -2.87
CA TYR A 183 -15.10 6.79 -2.97
C TYR A 183 -14.49 5.55 -3.63
N GLN A 184 -13.77 5.71 -4.75
CA GLN A 184 -13.07 4.61 -5.45
C GLN A 184 -11.95 4.00 -4.60
N SER A 185 -11.21 4.83 -3.87
CA SER A 185 -10.16 4.38 -2.95
C SER A 185 -10.74 3.53 -1.82
N GLN A 186 -11.90 3.89 -1.29
CA GLN A 186 -12.62 3.13 -0.25
C GLN A 186 -13.32 1.87 -0.81
N ASN A 187 -13.74 1.90 -2.07
CA ASN A 187 -14.45 0.82 -2.76
C ASN A 187 -13.63 0.30 -3.96
N THR A 188 -12.46 -0.28 -3.69
CA THR A 188 -11.53 -0.83 -4.69
C THR A 188 -12.14 -1.93 -5.59
N ASN A 189 -13.40 -2.34 -5.33
CA ASN A 189 -14.17 -3.28 -6.14
C ASN A 189 -14.85 -2.67 -7.38
N ARG A 190 -14.79 -1.34 -7.57
CA ARG A 190 -15.38 -0.67 -8.74
C ARG A 190 -14.34 0.23 -9.42
N MET A 191 -13.28 -0.39 -9.92
CA MET A 191 -12.47 0.22 -10.96
C MET A 191 -13.41 0.39 -12.17
N PRO A 192 -13.61 1.61 -12.71
CA PRO A 192 -14.21 1.73 -14.03
C PRO A 192 -13.27 0.98 -14.95
N THR A 193 -13.75 -0.15 -15.47
CA THR A 193 -13.18 -0.78 -16.64
C THR A 193 -12.96 0.33 -17.65
N LEU A 194 -11.69 0.61 -17.96
CA LEU A 194 -11.32 1.25 -19.20
C LEU A 194 -12.07 0.49 -20.29
N GLN A 195 -13.14 1.09 -20.77
CA GLN A 195 -13.82 0.65 -21.97
C GLN A 195 -12.75 0.76 -23.06
N ASN A 196 -12.23 -0.40 -23.44
CA ASN A 196 -11.46 -0.57 -24.65
C ASN A 196 -12.41 -0.24 -25.80
N ASP A 197 -12.41 1.00 -26.26
CA ASP A 197 -12.95 1.33 -27.56
C ASP A 197 -11.77 1.43 -28.54
N PHE A 198 -11.65 0.34 -29.31
CA PHE A 198 -11.00 0.29 -30.61
C PHE A 198 -11.92 0.94 -31.65
#